data_AF-A0A2D4H9Q9-F1
#
_entry.id   AF-A0A2D4H9Q9-F1
#
_cell.length_a   1.000
_cell.length_b   1.000
_cell.length_c   1.000
_cell.angle_alpha   90.00
_cell.angle_beta   90.00
_cell.angle_gamma   90.00
#
_symmetry.space_group_name_H-M   'P 1'
#
loop_
_entity.id
_entity.type
_entity.pdbx_description
1 polymer ?
#
loop_
_entity_poly.entity_id
_entity_poly.type
_entity_poly.pdbx_seq_one_letter_code
_entity_poly.pdbx_strand_id
1 'polypeptide(L)'
;MEVVRSNYEAMIDRAHGGPNFMMHSGISQASEYDDPPGLREKAEYLLREWVNLYHSAAAGRDSTKAFSAFVGQMHQQGILKTDDLITRFFRLCTEMCVEISYRAQAEQQHNPAANPTMIRAKCYHNLDAFVRLIALLVKHSGEATNTVTKINLLNKVLGIVVGVLLQDHDVRQSEFQQLPYHRIFIMLLLELNAPEHVLETINFQTLTAFCNTFHILRPTKAPGFVYAWLELISHRIFIARMLAHTPQQKGWPMYAQLLIDLFKYLAPFLRNVELAKPMQILYKGTLRVLLVLLHDFPEFLCDYHYGFCDVIPPNCIQLRNLILSAFPRNMRLPDPFTPNLKVDMLSEINIAPRILTNFTGVMPPQFKKDLDSYLKTRSP
;
A
#
# COMPACT_ATOMS: atom_id res chain seq x y z
N MET A 1 14.48 -7.67 17.11
CA MET A 1 13.40 -6.68 17.22
C MET A 1 13.82 -5.27 16.84
N GLU A 2 15.07 -4.82 17.03
CA GLU A 2 15.51 -3.43 16.74
C GLU A 2 15.57 -3.01 15.26
N VAL A 3 15.83 -3.90 14.29
CA VAL A 3 15.84 -3.49 12.86
C VAL A 3 14.41 -3.41 12.30
N VAL A 4 13.53 -4.32 12.72
CA VAL A 4 12.08 -4.23 12.46
C VAL A 4 11.46 -3.09 13.27
N ARG A 5 11.93 -2.82 14.51
CA ARG A 5 11.58 -1.62 15.29
C ARG A 5 12.13 -0.35 14.66
N SER A 6 13.31 -0.36 14.08
CA SER A 6 13.95 0.81 13.46
C SER A 6 13.25 1.16 12.16
N ASN A 7 12.82 0.15 11.39
CA ASN A 7 11.91 0.37 10.26
C ASN A 7 10.50 0.79 10.71
N TYR A 8 10.01 0.27 11.84
CA TYR A 8 8.76 0.67 12.49
C TYR A 8 8.84 2.12 13.03
N GLU A 9 9.97 2.54 13.59
CA GLU A 9 10.24 3.90 14.08
C GLU A 9 10.44 4.87 12.92
N ALA A 10 11.08 4.46 11.82
CA ALA A 10 11.13 5.25 10.58
C ALA A 10 9.72 5.43 9.96
N MET A 11 8.83 4.44 10.09
CA MET A 11 7.41 4.55 9.71
C MET A 11 6.56 5.35 10.73
N ILE A 12 7.04 5.52 11.96
CA ILE A 12 6.30 6.18 13.07
C ILE A 12 7.00 7.46 13.51
N ASP A 13 7.97 7.98 12.75
CA ASP A 13 8.59 9.24 13.11
C ASP A 13 7.54 10.36 13.00
N ARG A 14 6.95 10.71 14.16
CA ARG A 14 5.86 11.66 14.36
C ARG A 14 6.44 13.05 14.64
N ALA A 15 7.48 13.41 13.91
CA ALA A 15 7.93 14.80 13.89
C ALA A 15 6.73 15.68 13.48
N HIS A 16 6.42 16.69 14.29
CA HIS A 16 5.31 17.60 14.03
C HIS A 16 5.52 18.26 12.66
N GLY A 17 4.55 18.12 11.75
CA GLY A 17 4.63 18.64 10.38
C GLY A 17 5.36 17.75 9.35
N GLY A 18 5.83 16.55 9.74
CA GLY A 18 6.44 15.57 8.84
C GLY A 18 5.41 14.75 8.03
N PRO A 19 5.86 13.98 7.02
CA PRO A 19 4.98 13.18 6.16
C PRO A 19 4.04 12.23 6.91
N ASN A 20 4.54 11.49 7.91
CA ASN A 20 3.71 10.59 8.73
C ASN A 20 2.68 11.35 9.56
N PHE A 21 3.04 12.52 10.09
CA PHE A 21 2.10 13.39 10.79
C PHE A 21 0.97 13.84 9.86
N MET A 22 1.29 14.24 8.62
CA MET A 22 0.28 14.64 7.62
C MET A 22 -0.68 13.50 7.27
N MET A 23 -0.17 12.26 7.14
CA MET A 23 -1.00 11.07 6.92
C MET A 23 -1.99 10.87 8.08
N HIS A 24 -1.49 10.83 9.32
CA HIS A 24 -2.34 10.62 10.49
C HIS A 24 -3.31 11.77 10.74
N SER A 25 -2.89 13.01 10.49
CA SER A 25 -3.77 14.19 10.54
C SER A 25 -4.91 14.06 9.53
N GLY A 26 -4.60 13.70 8.27
CA GLY A 26 -5.62 13.44 7.25
C GLY A 26 -6.61 12.34 7.64
N ILE A 27 -6.13 11.24 8.26
CA ILE A 27 -7.00 10.16 8.75
C ILE A 27 -7.93 10.66 9.85
N SER A 28 -7.41 11.42 10.82
CA SER A 28 -8.20 11.94 11.94
C SER A 28 -9.24 12.95 11.48
N GLN A 29 -8.89 13.84 10.55
CA GLN A 29 -9.80 14.87 10.03
C GLN A 29 -10.84 14.30 9.06
N ALA A 30 -10.64 13.08 8.56
CA ALA A 30 -11.61 12.41 7.69
C ALA A 30 -12.95 12.09 8.39
N SER A 31 -12.98 12.07 9.73
CA SER A 31 -14.20 11.85 10.52
C SER A 31 -14.81 13.15 11.08
N GLU A 32 -14.26 14.32 10.71
CA GLU A 32 -14.82 15.62 11.08
C GLU A 32 -15.92 16.04 10.10
N TYR A 33 -17.15 16.10 10.60
CA TYR A 33 -18.35 16.43 9.82
C TYR A 33 -18.90 17.85 10.08
N ASP A 34 -18.22 18.66 10.90
CA ASP A 34 -18.63 20.04 11.18
C ASP A 34 -18.23 20.97 10.03
N ASP A 35 -18.83 20.76 8.86
CA ASP A 35 -18.50 21.51 7.65
C ASP A 35 -19.15 22.90 7.63
N PRO A 36 -18.40 23.94 7.25
CA PRO A 36 -18.97 25.26 7.02
C PRO A 36 -20.18 25.23 6.07
N PRO A 37 -21.25 25.97 6.35
CA PRO A 37 -22.42 26.03 5.48
C PRO A 37 -22.05 26.38 4.04
N GLY A 38 -22.59 25.63 3.07
CA GLY A 38 -22.31 25.84 1.65
C GLY A 38 -21.02 25.19 1.13
N LEU A 39 -20.19 24.59 1.99
CA LEU A 39 -18.92 23.98 1.57
C LEU A 39 -19.14 22.75 0.70
N ARG A 40 -20.12 21.92 1.05
CA ARG A 40 -20.46 20.70 0.30
C ARG A 40 -20.90 21.02 -1.12
N GLU A 41 -21.75 22.01 -1.29
CA GLU A 41 -22.26 22.47 -2.59
C GLU A 41 -21.12 23.04 -3.44
N LYS A 42 -20.18 23.79 -2.83
CA LYS A 42 -18.98 24.29 -3.51
C LYS A 42 -18.06 23.16 -3.96
N ALA A 43 -17.79 22.18 -3.09
CA ALA A 43 -16.97 21.03 -3.41
C ALA A 43 -17.60 20.20 -4.53
N GLU A 44 -18.92 19.98 -4.48
CA GLU A 44 -19.67 19.29 -5.51
C GLU A 44 -19.62 19.99 -6.86
N TYR A 45 -19.86 21.30 -6.86
CA TYR A 45 -19.76 22.12 -8.07
C TYR A 45 -18.35 22.03 -8.69
N LEU A 46 -17.30 22.22 -7.88
CA LEU A 46 -15.91 22.15 -8.35
C LEU A 46 -15.54 20.77 -8.86
N LEU A 47 -15.91 19.69 -8.15
CA LEU A 47 -15.62 18.33 -8.61
C LEU A 47 -16.31 18.03 -9.94
N ARG A 48 -17.58 18.43 -10.08
CA ARG A 48 -18.34 18.22 -11.32
C ARG A 48 -17.74 19.00 -12.49
N GLU A 49 -17.37 20.25 -12.27
CA GLU A 49 -16.67 21.06 -13.27
C GLU A 49 -15.34 20.43 -13.67
N TRP A 50 -14.57 19.93 -12.70
CA TRP A 50 -13.32 19.23 -12.99
C TRP A 50 -13.53 17.94 -13.79
N VAL A 51 -14.54 17.13 -13.45
CA VAL A 51 -14.89 15.91 -14.21
C VAL A 51 -15.23 16.27 -15.66
N ASN A 52 -16.00 17.33 -15.88
CA ASN A 52 -16.31 17.82 -17.22
C ASN A 52 -15.06 18.29 -17.97
N LEU A 53 -14.19 19.06 -17.31
CA LEU A 53 -12.94 19.56 -17.88
C LEU A 53 -11.98 18.42 -18.23
N TYR A 54 -11.84 17.42 -17.38
CA TYR A 54 -10.95 16.28 -17.59
C TYR A 54 -11.31 15.46 -18.84
N HIS A 55 -12.60 15.28 -19.12
CA HIS A 55 -13.07 14.56 -20.30
C HIS A 55 -13.28 15.45 -21.54
N SER A 56 -13.09 16.76 -21.41
CA SER A 56 -13.23 17.69 -22.52
C SER A 56 -12.05 17.59 -23.48
N ALA A 57 -12.32 17.66 -24.79
CA ALA A 57 -11.28 17.79 -25.81
C ALA A 57 -10.39 19.04 -25.61
N ALA A 58 -10.88 20.04 -24.87
CA ALA A 58 -10.17 21.27 -24.56
C ALA A 58 -9.19 21.16 -23.38
N ALA A 59 -9.10 20.01 -22.69
CA ALA A 59 -8.24 19.81 -21.52
C ALA A 59 -6.75 20.07 -21.81
N GLY A 60 -6.34 19.91 -23.08
CA GLY A 60 -4.95 19.91 -23.52
C GLY A 60 -4.27 18.56 -23.26
N ARG A 61 -3.08 18.36 -23.83
CA ARG A 61 -2.23 17.19 -23.51
C ARG A 61 -1.99 17.23 -22.00
N ASP A 62 -2.34 16.15 -21.30
CA ASP A 62 -2.17 16.00 -19.86
C ASP A 62 -3.07 16.87 -18.95
N SER A 63 -4.14 17.47 -19.48
CA SER A 63 -5.10 18.30 -18.72
C SER A 63 -4.51 19.56 -18.06
N THR A 64 -3.30 19.96 -18.44
CA THR A 64 -2.54 21.05 -17.79
C THR A 64 -3.16 22.42 -17.98
N LYS A 65 -3.71 22.72 -19.17
CA LYS A 65 -4.39 23.99 -19.44
C LYS A 65 -5.67 24.12 -18.62
N ALA A 66 -6.48 23.06 -18.58
CA ALA A 66 -7.68 23.00 -17.75
C ALA A 66 -7.34 23.13 -16.25
N PHE A 67 -6.24 22.50 -15.82
CA PHE A 67 -5.78 22.56 -14.44
C PHE A 67 -5.45 23.98 -13.97
N SER A 68 -4.69 24.76 -14.74
CA SER A 68 -4.37 26.14 -14.35
C SER A 68 -5.62 27.01 -14.17
N ALA A 69 -6.61 26.88 -15.07
CA ALA A 69 -7.88 27.58 -14.94
C ALA A 69 -8.69 27.11 -13.72
N PHE A 70 -8.73 25.79 -13.50
CA PHE A 70 -9.44 25.18 -12.38
C PHE A 70 -8.85 25.58 -11.02
N VAL A 71 -7.53 25.63 -10.88
CA VAL A 71 -6.87 26.12 -9.66
C VAL A 71 -7.23 27.59 -9.38
N GLY A 72 -7.36 28.42 -10.43
CA GLY A 72 -7.87 29.78 -10.30
C GLY A 72 -9.30 29.83 -9.74
N GLN A 73 -10.18 28.94 -10.22
CA GLN A 73 -11.55 28.79 -9.73
C GLN A 73 -11.59 28.31 -8.27
N MET A 74 -10.73 27.37 -7.88
CA MET A 74 -10.61 26.92 -6.49
C MET A 74 -10.18 28.07 -5.54
N HIS A 75 -9.29 28.95 -5.99
CA HIS A 75 -8.91 30.17 -5.24
C HIS A 75 -10.09 31.13 -5.09
N GLN A 76 -10.83 31.38 -6.17
CA GLN A 76 -12.01 32.27 -6.16
C GLN A 76 -13.12 31.75 -5.25
N GLN A 77 -13.36 30.44 -5.24
CA GLN A 77 -14.31 29.78 -4.35
C GLN A 77 -13.84 29.72 -2.88
N GLY A 78 -12.58 30.08 -2.62
CA GLY A 78 -11.98 30.17 -1.29
C GLY A 78 -11.62 28.82 -0.67
N ILE A 79 -11.57 27.74 -1.44
CA ILE A 79 -11.24 26.39 -0.95
C ILE A 79 -9.78 26.27 -0.52
N LEU A 80 -8.89 27.00 -1.20
CA LEU A 80 -7.43 26.92 -0.96
C LEU A 80 -6.95 27.90 0.13
N LYS A 81 -7.85 28.49 0.92
CA LYS A 81 -7.50 29.52 1.92
C LYS A 81 -6.79 28.96 3.14
N THR A 82 -7.23 27.79 3.62
CA THR A 82 -6.70 27.16 4.83
C THR A 82 -6.50 25.67 4.60
N ASP A 83 -5.57 25.10 5.35
CA ASP A 83 -5.28 23.67 5.34
C ASP A 83 -6.51 22.83 5.77
N ASP A 84 -7.35 23.36 6.66
CA ASP A 84 -8.65 22.77 7.05
C ASP A 84 -9.63 22.69 5.87
N LEU A 85 -9.83 23.78 5.13
CA LEU A 85 -10.74 23.79 3.97
C LEU A 85 -10.26 22.88 2.84
N ILE A 86 -8.94 22.79 2.63
CA ILE A 86 -8.35 21.86 1.67
C ILE A 86 -8.64 20.41 2.09
N THR A 87 -8.52 20.11 3.38
CA THR A 87 -8.81 18.78 3.92
C THR A 87 -10.26 18.38 3.69
N ARG A 88 -11.19 19.26 4.07
CA ARG A 88 -12.64 19.05 3.88
C ARG A 88 -12.99 18.91 2.41
N PHE A 89 -12.37 19.69 1.53
CA PHE A 89 -12.56 19.55 0.08
C PHE A 89 -12.18 18.17 -0.42
N PHE A 90 -11.00 17.65 -0.07
CA PHE A 90 -10.60 16.30 -0.48
C PHE A 90 -11.48 15.21 0.15
N ARG A 91 -11.89 15.39 1.42
CA ARG A 91 -12.81 14.47 2.10
C ARG A 91 -14.14 14.39 1.35
N LEU A 92 -14.78 15.54 1.12
CA LEU A 92 -16.06 15.65 0.41
C LEU A 92 -15.97 15.11 -1.02
N CYS A 93 -14.90 15.41 -1.76
CA CYS A 93 -14.70 14.84 -3.10
C CYS A 93 -14.57 13.30 -3.07
N THR A 94 -13.87 12.76 -2.07
CA THR A 94 -13.74 11.30 -1.89
C THR A 94 -15.11 10.67 -1.59
N GLU A 95 -15.85 11.23 -0.62
CA GLU A 95 -17.20 10.77 -0.27
C GLU A 95 -18.16 10.82 -1.45
N MET A 96 -18.10 11.88 -2.27
CA MET A 96 -18.91 11.98 -3.48
C MET A 96 -18.58 10.90 -4.50
N CYS A 97 -17.30 10.62 -4.76
CA CYS A 97 -16.89 9.54 -5.67
C CYS A 97 -17.31 8.16 -5.14
N VAL A 98 -17.30 7.96 -3.82
CA VAL A 98 -17.78 6.75 -3.16
C VAL A 98 -19.29 6.61 -3.32
N GLU A 99 -20.06 7.66 -3.03
CA GLU A 99 -21.53 7.69 -3.20
C GLU A 99 -21.96 7.45 -4.65
N ILE A 100 -21.25 8.04 -5.62
CA ILE A 100 -21.48 7.75 -7.05
C ILE A 100 -21.28 6.26 -7.34
N SER A 101 -20.26 5.63 -6.74
CA SER A 101 -19.98 4.21 -6.94
C SER A 101 -21.06 3.32 -6.32
N TYR A 102 -21.54 3.64 -5.12
CA TYR A 102 -22.66 2.95 -4.49
C TYR A 102 -23.94 3.08 -5.31
N ARG A 103 -24.28 4.28 -5.80
CA ARG A 103 -25.46 4.50 -6.65
C ARG A 103 -25.37 3.71 -7.95
N ALA A 104 -24.20 3.67 -8.58
CA ALA A 104 -23.98 2.91 -9.80
C ALA A 104 -24.16 1.39 -9.57
N GLN A 105 -23.69 0.87 -8.43
CA GLN A 105 -23.89 -0.53 -8.06
C GLN A 105 -25.35 -0.84 -7.70
N ALA A 106 -26.03 0.07 -7.00
CA ALA A 106 -27.46 -0.05 -6.74
C ALA A 106 -28.26 -0.09 -8.06
N GLU A 107 -27.94 0.76 -9.04
CA GLU A 107 -28.54 0.73 -10.38
C GLU A 107 -28.37 -0.65 -11.04
N GLN A 108 -27.19 -1.26 -10.93
CA GLN A 108 -26.92 -2.60 -11.47
C GLN A 108 -27.73 -3.70 -10.77
N GLN A 109 -27.95 -3.59 -9.46
CA GLN A 109 -28.75 -4.56 -8.71
C GLN A 109 -30.25 -4.43 -9.03
N HIS A 110 -30.76 -3.20 -9.15
CA HIS A 110 -32.17 -2.94 -9.45
C HIS A 110 -32.52 -3.18 -10.92
N ASN A 111 -31.55 -3.03 -11.83
CA ASN A 111 -31.71 -3.29 -13.25
C ASN A 111 -30.67 -4.30 -13.75
N PRO A 112 -30.92 -5.62 -13.62
CA PRO A 112 -29.99 -6.66 -14.06
C PRO A 112 -29.69 -6.66 -15.57
N ALA A 113 -30.51 -5.98 -16.38
CA ALA A 113 -30.28 -5.80 -17.82
C ALA A 113 -29.26 -4.67 -18.13
N ALA A 114 -28.92 -3.83 -17.15
CA ALA A 114 -27.90 -2.79 -17.32
C ALA A 114 -26.52 -3.43 -17.53
N ASN A 115 -25.78 -2.93 -18.52
CA ASN A 115 -24.45 -3.48 -18.85
C ASN A 115 -23.45 -3.22 -17.69
N PRO A 116 -22.91 -4.26 -17.02
CA PRO A 116 -22.00 -4.10 -15.89
C PRO A 116 -20.71 -3.35 -16.25
N THR A 117 -20.28 -3.40 -17.51
CA THR A 117 -19.11 -2.66 -17.99
C THR A 117 -19.40 -1.16 -18.07
N MET A 118 -20.61 -0.76 -18.47
CA MET A 118 -21.01 0.65 -18.47
C MET A 118 -21.15 1.19 -17.05
N ILE A 119 -21.68 0.40 -16.11
CA ILE A 119 -21.76 0.77 -14.70
C ILE A 119 -20.35 1.04 -14.13
N ARG A 120 -19.39 0.13 -14.36
CA ARG A 120 -17.99 0.36 -13.96
C ARG A 120 -17.39 1.60 -14.62
N ALA A 121 -17.69 1.83 -15.91
CA ALA A 121 -17.21 3.01 -16.62
C ALA A 121 -17.74 4.32 -15.99
N LYS A 122 -19.00 4.36 -15.51
CA LYS A 122 -19.54 5.52 -14.76
C LYS A 122 -18.74 5.80 -13.48
N CYS A 123 -18.36 4.75 -12.73
CA CYS A 123 -17.51 4.90 -11.55
C CYS A 123 -16.13 5.45 -11.96
N TYR A 124 -15.47 4.81 -12.93
CA TYR A 124 -14.13 5.18 -13.38
C TYR A 124 -14.06 6.60 -13.95
N HIS A 125 -15.10 7.06 -14.64
CA HIS A 125 -15.21 8.43 -15.13
C HIS A 125 -14.94 9.46 -14.03
N ASN A 126 -15.64 9.33 -12.89
CA ASN A 126 -15.49 10.28 -11.78
C ASN A 126 -14.19 10.04 -10.98
N LEU A 127 -13.84 8.77 -10.74
CA LEU A 127 -12.66 8.40 -9.95
C LEU A 127 -11.36 8.80 -10.66
N ASP A 128 -11.23 8.55 -11.96
CA ASP A 128 -10.01 8.87 -12.72
C ASP A 128 -9.82 10.38 -12.83
N ALA A 129 -10.90 11.14 -13.02
CA ALA A 129 -10.85 12.60 -12.99
C ALA A 129 -10.37 13.10 -11.62
N PHE A 130 -10.95 12.60 -10.52
CA PHE A 130 -10.52 12.99 -9.17
C PHE A 130 -9.05 12.63 -8.89
N VAL A 131 -8.61 11.45 -9.29
CA VAL A 131 -7.20 11.03 -9.19
C VAL A 131 -6.29 11.98 -9.97
N ARG A 132 -6.68 12.37 -11.19
CA ARG A 132 -5.91 13.32 -12.00
C ARG A 132 -5.78 14.68 -11.31
N LEU A 133 -6.85 15.15 -10.66
CA LEU A 133 -6.81 16.39 -9.88
C LEU A 133 -5.77 16.28 -8.75
N ILE A 134 -5.81 15.20 -7.98
CA ILE A 134 -4.87 14.95 -6.88
C ILE A 134 -3.43 14.93 -7.41
N ALA A 135 -3.17 14.14 -8.47
CA ALA A 135 -1.83 14.02 -9.05
C ALA A 135 -1.28 15.38 -9.51
N LEU A 136 -2.10 16.18 -10.18
CA LEU A 136 -1.70 17.52 -10.64
C LEU A 136 -1.48 18.49 -9.47
N LEU A 137 -2.33 18.46 -8.43
CA LEU A 137 -2.13 19.26 -7.22
C LEU A 137 -0.85 18.89 -6.48
N VAL A 138 -0.52 17.60 -6.38
CA VAL A 138 0.75 17.13 -5.78
C VAL A 138 1.94 17.60 -6.63
N LYS A 139 1.91 17.41 -7.95
CA LYS A 139 3.01 17.83 -8.84
C LYS A 139 3.28 19.33 -8.76
N HIS A 140 2.23 20.15 -8.72
CA HIS A 140 2.32 21.61 -8.71
C HIS A 140 2.27 22.24 -7.30
N SER A 141 2.32 21.44 -6.24
CA SER A 141 2.31 21.96 -4.86
C SER A 141 3.66 22.62 -4.52
N GLY A 142 3.63 23.92 -4.24
CA GLY A 142 4.83 24.71 -3.97
C GLY A 142 5.76 24.85 -5.19
N GLU A 143 6.97 25.34 -4.95
CA GLU A 143 7.98 25.51 -6.01
C GLU A 143 8.45 24.17 -6.61
N ALA A 144 9.06 24.22 -7.79
CA ALA A 144 9.50 23.02 -8.53
C ALA A 144 10.49 22.16 -7.73
N THR A 145 11.34 22.79 -6.91
CA THR A 145 12.38 22.14 -6.10
C THR A 145 11.88 21.75 -4.70
N ASN A 146 10.73 22.26 -4.25
CA ASN A 146 10.21 21.99 -2.92
C ASN A 146 9.50 20.63 -2.89
N THR A 147 10.27 19.58 -2.61
CA THR A 147 9.76 18.21 -2.52
C THR A 147 8.94 17.96 -1.24
N VAL A 148 9.20 18.73 -0.18
CA VAL A 148 8.55 18.58 1.13
C VAL A 148 7.07 18.89 1.06
N THR A 149 6.68 20.02 0.45
CA THR A 149 5.26 20.40 0.30
C THR A 149 4.48 19.39 -0.54
N LYS A 150 5.10 18.86 -1.60
CA LYS A 150 4.50 17.82 -2.46
C LYS A 150 4.22 16.54 -1.68
N ILE A 151 5.22 16.05 -0.94
CA ILE A 151 5.10 14.83 -0.15
C ILE A 151 4.14 15.01 1.04
N ASN A 152 4.15 16.17 1.70
CA ASN A 152 3.19 16.47 2.77
C ASN A 152 1.75 16.48 2.25
N LEU A 153 1.50 17.11 1.09
CA LEU A 153 0.19 17.08 0.45
C LEU A 153 -0.22 15.66 0.05
N LEU A 154 0.68 14.88 -0.54
CA LEU A 154 0.43 13.48 -0.89
C LEU A 154 0.01 12.66 0.35
N ASN A 155 0.78 12.74 1.44
CA ASN A 155 0.47 12.03 2.66
C ASN A 155 -0.86 12.49 3.25
N LYS A 156 -1.15 13.79 3.19
CA LYS A 156 -2.42 14.32 3.68
C LYS A 156 -3.61 13.79 2.88
N VAL A 157 -3.54 13.81 1.56
CA VAL A 157 -4.62 13.27 0.70
C VAL A 157 -4.79 11.76 0.90
N LEU A 158 -3.69 11.00 0.92
CA LEU A 158 -3.76 9.56 1.22
C LEU A 158 -4.39 9.30 2.58
N GLY A 159 -4.04 10.09 3.60
CA GLY A 159 -4.62 10.01 4.93
C GLY A 159 -6.12 10.26 4.94
N ILE A 160 -6.57 11.30 4.22
CA ILE A 160 -7.99 11.61 4.07
C ILE A 160 -8.74 10.44 3.41
N VAL A 161 -8.23 9.89 2.31
CA VAL A 161 -8.85 8.75 1.63
C VAL A 161 -8.88 7.51 2.52
N VAL A 162 -7.82 7.25 3.30
CA VAL A 162 -7.78 6.17 4.30
C VAL A 162 -8.84 6.37 5.37
N GLY A 163 -8.98 7.58 5.91
CA GLY A 163 -9.98 7.85 6.94
C GLY A 163 -11.41 7.70 6.42
N VAL A 164 -11.69 8.17 5.19
CA VAL A 164 -12.99 7.94 4.53
C VAL A 164 -13.23 6.44 4.29
N LEU A 165 -12.20 5.68 3.92
CA LEU A 165 -12.31 4.22 3.73
C LEU A 165 -12.65 3.53 5.04
N LEU A 166 -11.92 3.81 6.12
CA LEU A 166 -12.13 3.17 7.42
C LEU A 166 -13.52 3.50 7.97
N GLN A 167 -13.95 4.76 7.84
CA GLN A 167 -15.29 5.17 8.24
C GLN A 167 -16.39 4.49 7.41
N ASP A 168 -16.24 4.40 6.08
CA ASP A 168 -17.19 3.69 5.23
C ASP A 168 -17.21 2.19 5.55
N HIS A 169 -16.04 1.59 5.79
CA HIS A 169 -15.92 0.18 6.18
C HIS A 169 -16.62 -0.10 7.51
N ASP A 170 -16.44 0.75 8.50
CA ASP A 170 -17.05 0.62 9.83
C ASP A 170 -18.56 0.86 9.81
N VAL A 171 -19.06 1.79 8.98
CA VAL A 171 -20.50 2.10 8.90
C VAL A 171 -21.25 1.12 8.00
N ARG A 172 -20.73 0.80 6.82
CA ARG A 172 -21.40 -0.05 5.82
C ARG A 172 -21.22 -1.54 6.09
N GLN A 173 -20.16 -1.94 6.78
CA GLN A 173 -19.88 -3.34 7.13
C GLN A 173 -19.96 -4.28 5.91
N SER A 174 -20.95 -5.16 5.86
CA SER A 174 -21.16 -6.11 4.76
C SER A 174 -21.51 -5.46 3.42
N GLU A 175 -22.02 -4.22 3.44
CA GLU A 175 -22.32 -3.47 2.23
C GLU A 175 -21.10 -2.75 1.65
N PHE A 176 -19.98 -2.67 2.40
CA PHE A 176 -18.78 -1.94 2.01
C PHE A 176 -18.27 -2.30 0.61
N GLN A 177 -17.88 -1.28 -0.17
CA GLN A 177 -17.44 -1.43 -1.55
C GLN A 177 -16.00 -0.96 -1.74
N GLN A 178 -15.10 -1.90 -2.03
CA GLN A 178 -13.67 -1.61 -2.22
C GLN A 178 -13.34 -0.88 -3.53
N LEU A 179 -14.24 -0.88 -4.52
CA LEU A 179 -13.99 -0.36 -5.88
C LEU A 179 -13.47 1.10 -5.92
N PRO A 180 -14.14 2.09 -5.30
CA PRO A 180 -13.69 3.48 -5.36
C PRO A 180 -12.29 3.66 -4.79
N TYR A 181 -12.02 3.10 -3.62
CA TYR A 181 -10.73 3.21 -2.95
C TYR A 181 -9.61 2.49 -3.70
N HIS A 182 -9.89 1.28 -4.19
CA HIS A 182 -8.94 0.52 -5.00
C HIS A 182 -8.51 1.33 -6.22
N ARG A 183 -9.48 1.89 -6.96
CA ARG A 183 -9.23 2.68 -8.16
C ARG A 183 -8.45 3.95 -7.83
N ILE A 184 -8.81 4.67 -6.76
CA ILE A 184 -8.10 5.88 -6.33
C ILE A 184 -6.63 5.56 -6.05
N PHE A 185 -6.35 4.56 -5.22
CA PHE A 185 -4.98 4.22 -4.85
C PHE A 185 -4.15 3.74 -6.05
N ILE A 186 -4.68 2.83 -6.87
CA ILE A 186 -3.89 2.29 -7.99
C ILE A 186 -3.64 3.33 -9.08
N MET A 187 -4.65 4.12 -9.44
CA MET A 187 -4.48 5.14 -10.48
C MET A 187 -3.58 6.27 -10.00
N LEU A 188 -3.67 6.67 -8.72
CA LEU A 188 -2.78 7.69 -8.15
C LEU A 188 -1.32 7.19 -8.10
N LEU A 189 -1.12 5.92 -7.73
CA LEU A 189 0.20 5.29 -7.76
C LEU A 189 0.80 5.33 -9.17
N LEU A 190 0.00 5.00 -10.19
CA LEU A 190 0.44 5.00 -11.58
C LEU A 190 0.77 6.41 -12.08
N GLU A 191 -0.08 7.39 -11.79
CA GLU A 191 0.13 8.81 -12.14
C GLU A 191 1.42 9.36 -11.53
N LEU A 192 1.68 9.06 -10.25
CA LEU A 192 2.88 9.54 -9.55
C LEU A 192 4.14 8.70 -9.85
N ASN A 193 4.02 7.65 -10.65
CA ASN A 193 5.14 6.86 -11.18
C ASN A 193 5.39 7.09 -12.68
N ALA A 194 4.72 8.08 -13.28
CA ALA A 194 5.00 8.51 -14.64
C ALA A 194 6.46 8.98 -14.79
N PRO A 195 7.09 8.77 -15.97
CA PRO A 195 8.50 9.10 -16.20
C PRO A 195 8.71 10.61 -16.38
N GLU A 196 8.47 11.39 -15.32
CA GLU A 196 8.65 12.84 -15.24
C GLU A 196 9.75 13.17 -14.21
N HIS A 197 10.64 14.11 -14.53
CA HIS A 197 11.77 14.47 -13.65
C HIS A 197 11.32 14.86 -12.22
N VAL A 198 10.24 15.63 -12.10
CA VAL A 198 9.68 16.05 -10.79
C VAL A 198 9.19 14.86 -9.96
N LEU A 199 8.71 13.78 -10.60
CA LEU A 199 8.24 12.58 -9.92
C LEU A 199 9.39 11.66 -9.52
N GLU A 200 10.42 11.54 -10.37
CA GLU A 200 11.61 10.75 -10.06
C GLU A 200 12.36 11.28 -8.83
N THR A 201 12.43 12.60 -8.64
CA THR A 201 13.09 13.21 -7.45
C THR A 201 12.37 12.90 -6.13
N ILE A 202 11.08 12.58 -6.18
CA ILE A 202 10.25 12.26 -5.01
C ILE A 202 9.75 10.82 -4.99
N ASN A 203 10.28 9.96 -5.87
CA ASN A 203 9.71 8.62 -6.12
C ASN A 203 9.78 7.75 -4.86
N PHE A 204 10.92 7.71 -4.18
CA PHE A 204 11.08 6.88 -2.98
C PHE A 204 10.16 7.35 -1.83
N GLN A 205 9.99 8.66 -1.64
CA GLN A 205 9.07 9.22 -0.65
C GLN A 205 7.60 8.96 -1.03
N THR A 206 7.28 9.00 -2.32
CA THR A 206 5.96 8.59 -2.84
C THR A 206 5.68 7.12 -2.52
N LEU A 207 6.62 6.22 -2.85
CA LEU A 207 6.51 4.79 -2.52
C LEU A 207 6.39 4.57 -1.00
N THR A 208 7.11 5.36 -0.21
CA THR A 208 7.01 5.34 1.25
C THR A 208 5.61 5.71 1.73
N ALA A 209 5.02 6.78 1.20
CA ALA A 209 3.67 7.20 1.53
C ALA A 209 2.63 6.10 1.20
N PHE A 210 2.75 5.46 0.03
CA PHE A 210 1.89 4.33 -0.34
C PHE A 210 2.11 3.09 0.54
N CYS A 211 3.35 2.75 0.89
CA CYS A 211 3.62 1.64 1.82
C CYS A 211 2.99 1.89 3.19
N ASN A 212 3.12 3.11 3.72
CA ASN A 212 2.51 3.48 5.00
C ASN A 212 0.99 3.39 4.93
N THR A 213 0.40 3.87 3.83
CA THR A 213 -1.05 3.75 3.53
C THR A 213 -1.48 2.29 3.54
N PHE A 214 -0.78 1.41 2.81
CA PHE A 214 -1.12 -0.01 2.75
C PHE A 214 -0.88 -0.73 4.09
N HIS A 215 0.12 -0.33 4.87
CA HIS A 215 0.32 -0.87 6.21
C HIS A 215 -0.82 -0.47 7.18
N ILE A 216 -1.30 0.77 7.09
CA ILE A 216 -2.46 1.25 7.87
C ILE A 216 -3.72 0.46 7.48
N LEU A 217 -3.95 0.28 6.18
CA LEU A 217 -5.06 -0.47 5.59
C LEU A 217 -4.86 -1.99 5.56
N ARG A 218 -3.91 -2.53 6.34
CA ARG A 218 -3.65 -3.97 6.36
C ARG A 218 -4.93 -4.76 6.67
N PRO A 219 -5.05 -6.03 6.23
CA PRO A 219 -6.30 -6.77 6.33
C PRO A 219 -6.83 -7.00 7.75
N THR A 220 -5.97 -6.97 8.78
CA THR A 220 -6.42 -7.01 10.20
C THR A 220 -7.07 -5.71 10.67
N LYS A 221 -6.97 -4.62 9.91
CA LYS A 221 -7.61 -3.32 10.16
C LYS A 221 -8.80 -3.06 9.22
N ALA A 222 -8.66 -3.39 7.94
CA ALA A 222 -9.74 -3.23 6.95
C ALA A 222 -10.03 -4.57 6.23
N PRO A 223 -10.65 -5.56 6.91
CA PRO A 223 -10.85 -6.90 6.34
C PRO A 223 -11.71 -6.90 5.07
N GLY A 224 -12.68 -5.98 4.95
CA GLY A 224 -13.51 -5.83 3.74
C GLY A 224 -12.74 -5.35 2.51
N PHE A 225 -11.52 -4.84 2.69
CA PHE A 225 -10.65 -4.32 1.64
C PHE A 225 -9.54 -5.33 1.22
N VAL A 226 -9.50 -6.53 1.81
CA VAL A 226 -8.37 -7.47 1.67
C VAL A 226 -8.03 -7.87 0.22
N TYR A 227 -9.03 -8.00 -0.66
CA TYR A 227 -8.80 -8.39 -2.06
C TYR A 227 -8.15 -7.24 -2.85
N ALA A 228 -8.73 -6.04 -2.79
CA ALA A 228 -8.14 -4.85 -3.37
C ALA A 228 -6.75 -4.56 -2.76
N TRP A 229 -6.58 -4.75 -1.46
CA TRP A 229 -5.30 -4.59 -0.79
C TRP A 229 -4.24 -5.55 -1.34
N LEU A 230 -4.59 -6.83 -1.55
CA LEU A 230 -3.68 -7.79 -2.17
C LEU A 230 -3.38 -7.38 -3.62
N GLU A 231 -4.36 -6.94 -4.40
CA GLU A 231 -4.13 -6.43 -5.76
C GLU A 231 -3.17 -5.23 -5.79
N LEU A 232 -3.26 -4.31 -4.82
CA LEU A 232 -2.39 -3.14 -4.70
C LEU A 232 -0.95 -3.55 -4.39
N ILE A 233 -0.73 -4.35 -3.34
CA ILE A 233 0.63 -4.75 -2.95
C ILE A 233 1.27 -5.73 -3.95
N SER A 234 0.46 -6.44 -4.75
CA SER A 234 0.94 -7.35 -5.78
C SER A 234 0.99 -6.74 -7.18
N HIS A 235 0.64 -5.46 -7.32
CA HIS A 235 0.63 -4.81 -8.61
C HIS A 235 2.05 -4.74 -9.21
N ARG A 236 2.19 -5.11 -10.49
CA ARG A 236 3.50 -5.22 -11.18
C ARG A 236 4.37 -3.97 -11.07
N ILE A 237 3.78 -2.77 -11.15
CA ILE A 237 4.53 -1.50 -11.03
C ILE A 237 4.98 -1.28 -9.59
N PHE A 238 4.14 -1.61 -8.61
CA PHE A 238 4.50 -1.48 -7.19
C PHE A 238 5.64 -2.43 -6.84
N ILE A 239 5.54 -3.71 -7.21
CA ILE A 239 6.62 -4.70 -7.03
C ILE A 239 7.91 -4.23 -7.70
N ALA A 240 7.86 -3.84 -8.99
CA ALA A 240 9.06 -3.42 -9.72
C ALA A 240 9.73 -2.20 -9.09
N ARG A 241 8.94 -1.20 -8.66
CA ARG A 241 9.47 0.01 -8.02
C ARG A 241 10.06 -0.29 -6.63
N MET A 242 9.38 -1.12 -5.82
CA MET A 242 9.82 -1.47 -4.46
C MET A 242 11.04 -2.39 -4.44
N LEU A 243 11.09 -3.40 -5.31
CA LEU A 243 12.08 -4.48 -5.23
C LEU A 243 13.22 -4.38 -6.26
N ALA A 244 12.97 -3.74 -7.42
CA ALA A 244 13.94 -3.67 -8.52
C ALA A 244 14.56 -2.28 -8.69
N HIS A 245 13.74 -1.23 -8.78
CA HIS A 245 14.21 0.12 -9.14
C HIS A 245 14.73 0.94 -7.95
N THR A 246 14.26 0.65 -6.73
CA THR A 246 14.71 1.38 -5.55
C THR A 246 16.18 1.03 -5.23
N PRO A 247 17.11 2.01 -5.25
CA PRO A 247 18.53 1.75 -5.06
C PRO A 247 18.80 1.26 -3.63
N GLN A 248 19.90 0.51 -3.47
CA GLN A 248 20.35 -0.02 -2.18
C GLN A 248 19.29 -0.88 -1.47
N GLN A 249 18.30 -1.41 -2.21
CA GLN A 249 17.25 -2.28 -1.67
C GLN A 249 16.44 -1.63 -0.54
N LYS A 250 16.37 -0.28 -0.48
CA LYS A 250 15.66 0.44 0.60
C LYS A 250 14.16 0.12 0.67
N GLY A 251 13.56 -0.31 -0.44
CA GLY A 251 12.16 -0.74 -0.48
C GLY A 251 11.92 -2.15 0.07
N TRP A 252 12.95 -3.00 0.18
CA TRP A 252 12.79 -4.39 0.59
C TRP A 252 12.20 -4.54 2.00
N PRO A 253 12.70 -3.85 3.05
CA PRO A 253 12.13 -4.01 4.39
C PRO A 253 10.67 -3.59 4.46
N MET A 254 10.28 -2.56 3.71
CA MET A 254 8.92 -2.04 3.66
C MET A 254 7.98 -3.04 2.98
N TYR A 255 8.43 -3.63 1.86
CA TYR A 255 7.65 -4.66 1.17
C TYR A 255 7.54 -5.96 1.99
N ALA A 256 8.62 -6.35 2.68
CA ALA A 256 8.61 -7.47 3.62
C ALA A 256 7.60 -7.25 4.76
N GLN A 257 7.50 -6.02 5.28
CA GLN A 257 6.51 -5.68 6.29
C GLN A 257 5.07 -5.89 5.77
N LEU A 258 4.76 -5.49 4.53
CA LEU A 258 3.45 -5.72 3.92
C LEU A 258 3.15 -7.22 3.78
N LEU A 259 4.11 -8.03 3.33
CA LEU A 259 3.94 -9.50 3.29
C LEU A 259 3.74 -10.10 4.68
N ILE A 260 4.45 -9.61 5.70
CA ILE A 260 4.24 -10.02 7.10
C ILE A 260 2.83 -9.67 7.56
N ASP A 261 2.30 -8.50 7.21
CA ASP A 261 0.92 -8.13 7.54
C ASP A 261 -0.10 -9.09 6.88
N LEU A 262 0.13 -9.48 5.62
CA LEU A 262 -0.67 -10.49 4.92
C LEU A 262 -0.62 -11.85 5.62
N PHE A 263 0.59 -12.35 5.93
CA PHE A 263 0.75 -13.65 6.58
C PHE A 263 0.16 -13.67 7.99
N LYS A 264 0.31 -12.58 8.76
CA LYS A 264 -0.33 -12.44 10.08
C LYS A 264 -1.85 -12.49 9.97
N TYR A 265 -2.45 -11.87 8.95
CA TYR A 265 -3.88 -11.96 8.70
C TYR A 265 -4.33 -13.38 8.34
N LEU A 266 -3.59 -14.06 7.46
CA LEU A 266 -3.91 -15.41 7.01
C LEU A 266 -3.71 -16.48 8.09
N ALA A 267 -2.72 -16.31 8.97
CA ALA A 267 -2.29 -17.30 9.94
C ALA A 267 -3.42 -17.95 10.77
N PRO A 268 -4.35 -17.22 11.42
CA PRO A 268 -5.42 -17.85 12.20
C PRO A 268 -6.35 -18.71 11.33
N PHE A 269 -6.62 -18.32 10.09
CA PHE A 269 -7.47 -19.08 9.17
C PHE A 269 -6.76 -20.31 8.62
N LEU A 270 -5.46 -20.20 8.33
CA LEU A 270 -4.66 -21.29 7.78
C LEU A 270 -4.28 -22.36 8.81
N ARG A 271 -4.34 -22.06 10.11
CA ARG A 271 -4.20 -23.07 11.18
C ARG A 271 -5.39 -24.03 11.21
N ASN A 272 -6.56 -23.60 10.74
CA ASN A 272 -7.74 -24.43 10.67
C ASN A 272 -7.69 -25.31 9.42
N VAL A 273 -8.18 -26.54 9.53
CA VAL A 273 -8.21 -27.51 8.42
C VAL A 273 -9.21 -27.08 7.34
N GLU A 274 -10.31 -26.46 7.74
CA GLU A 274 -11.35 -25.99 6.82
C GLU A 274 -11.18 -24.51 6.49
N LEU A 275 -10.95 -24.21 5.21
CA LEU A 275 -10.93 -22.85 4.69
C LEU A 275 -12.22 -22.53 3.94
N ALA A 276 -12.90 -21.46 4.35
CA ALA A 276 -14.00 -20.89 3.59
C ALA A 276 -13.56 -20.47 2.17
N LYS A 277 -14.48 -20.55 1.20
CA LYS A 277 -14.21 -20.22 -0.21
C LYS A 277 -13.53 -18.85 -0.42
N PRO A 278 -13.93 -17.75 0.27
CA PRO A 278 -13.23 -16.47 0.18
C PRO A 278 -11.74 -16.57 0.57
N MET A 279 -11.43 -17.31 1.65
CA MET A 279 -10.07 -17.52 2.11
C MET A 279 -9.24 -18.38 1.16
N GLN A 280 -9.86 -19.36 0.49
CA GLN A 280 -9.18 -20.16 -0.54
C GLN A 280 -8.73 -19.29 -1.73
N ILE A 281 -9.58 -18.34 -2.15
CA ILE A 281 -9.23 -17.38 -3.22
C ILE A 281 -8.05 -16.51 -2.78
N LEU A 282 -8.10 -15.97 -1.56
CA LEU A 282 -7.03 -15.14 -1.02
C LEU A 282 -5.71 -15.92 -0.88
N TYR A 283 -5.77 -17.17 -0.41
CA TYR A 283 -4.61 -18.07 -0.33
C TYR A 283 -4.01 -18.35 -1.70
N LYS A 284 -4.84 -18.65 -2.72
CA LYS A 284 -4.37 -18.82 -4.11
C LYS A 284 -3.73 -17.54 -4.67
N GLY A 285 -4.29 -16.37 -4.35
CA GLY A 285 -3.68 -15.07 -4.68
C GLY A 285 -2.29 -14.93 -4.05
N THR A 286 -2.18 -15.24 -2.76
CA THR A 286 -0.91 -15.19 -2.01
C THR A 286 0.14 -16.12 -2.61
N LEU A 287 -0.24 -17.35 -3.00
CA LEU A 287 0.67 -18.28 -3.70
C LEU A 287 1.16 -17.72 -5.02
N ARG A 288 0.30 -17.08 -5.82
CA ARG A 288 0.71 -16.45 -7.10
C ARG A 288 1.70 -15.32 -6.89
N VAL A 289 1.47 -14.48 -5.88
CA VAL A 289 2.42 -13.41 -5.53
C VAL A 289 3.77 -14.01 -5.15
N LEU A 290 3.80 -15.01 -4.25
CA LEU A 290 5.06 -15.64 -3.85
C LEU A 290 5.77 -16.37 -5.00
N LEU A 291 5.05 -16.96 -5.94
CA LEU A 291 5.64 -17.56 -7.13
C LEU A 291 6.35 -16.53 -8.01
N VAL A 292 5.73 -15.35 -8.20
CA VAL A 292 6.38 -14.23 -8.89
C VAL A 292 7.63 -13.77 -8.13
N LEU A 293 7.53 -13.60 -6.81
CA LEU A 293 8.67 -13.18 -5.99
C LEU A 293 9.80 -14.21 -5.99
N LEU A 294 9.49 -15.51 -5.95
CA LEU A 294 10.48 -16.58 -6.03
C LEU A 294 11.21 -16.59 -7.37
N HIS A 295 10.48 -16.35 -8.46
CA HIS A 295 11.07 -16.34 -9.80
C HIS A 295 11.91 -15.07 -10.05
N ASP A 296 11.35 -13.89 -9.76
CA ASP A 296 11.96 -12.61 -10.16
C ASP A 296 12.91 -12.03 -9.08
N PHE A 297 12.63 -12.30 -7.81
CA PHE A 297 13.31 -11.72 -6.64
C PHE A 297 13.66 -12.77 -5.56
N PRO A 298 14.32 -13.89 -5.90
CA PRO A 298 14.60 -14.94 -4.93
C PRO A 298 15.48 -14.45 -3.77
N GLU A 299 16.43 -13.53 -3.99
CA GLU A 299 17.27 -12.99 -2.92
C GLU A 299 16.45 -12.22 -1.87
N PHE A 300 15.34 -11.59 -2.26
CA PHE A 300 14.43 -10.95 -1.32
C PHE A 300 13.76 -11.98 -0.41
N LEU A 301 13.25 -13.08 -0.98
CA LEU A 301 12.69 -14.17 -0.15
C LEU A 301 13.76 -14.82 0.73
N CYS A 302 15.01 -14.95 0.24
CA CYS A 302 16.14 -15.43 1.01
C CYS A 302 16.42 -14.54 2.23
N ASP A 303 16.58 -13.24 2.04
CA ASP A 303 17.01 -12.33 3.11
C ASP A 303 15.96 -12.18 4.23
N TYR A 304 14.67 -12.36 3.90
CA TYR A 304 13.53 -12.22 4.83
C TYR A 304 12.88 -13.56 5.23
N HIS A 305 13.45 -14.70 4.85
CA HIS A 305 12.86 -16.03 5.07
C HIS A 305 12.47 -16.28 6.53
N TYR A 306 13.32 -15.84 7.48
CA TYR A 306 13.12 -16.04 8.91
C TYR A 306 11.84 -15.34 9.39
N GLY A 307 11.70 -14.05 9.07
CA GLY A 307 10.54 -13.25 9.46
C GLY A 307 9.23 -13.78 8.86
N PHE A 308 9.27 -14.29 7.62
CA PHE A 308 8.09 -14.91 7.01
C PHE A 308 7.75 -16.26 7.66
N CYS A 309 8.74 -17.11 7.91
CA CYS A 309 8.51 -18.42 8.55
C CYS A 309 8.04 -18.30 10.00
N ASP A 310 8.40 -17.23 10.70
CA ASP A 310 7.95 -16.97 12.08
C ASP A 310 6.44 -16.66 12.16
N VAL A 311 5.86 -16.10 11.10
CA VAL A 311 4.43 -15.74 11.05
C VAL A 311 3.55 -16.75 10.31
N ILE A 312 4.12 -17.54 9.40
CA ILE A 312 3.38 -18.56 8.65
C ILE A 312 3.20 -19.83 9.50
N PRO A 313 1.96 -20.34 9.68
CA PRO A 313 1.73 -21.56 10.43
C PRO A 313 2.53 -22.77 9.91
N PRO A 314 3.04 -23.66 10.80
CA PRO A 314 3.86 -24.79 10.39
C PRO A 314 3.18 -25.78 9.43
N ASN A 315 1.85 -25.89 9.49
CA ASN A 315 1.05 -26.74 8.61
C ASN A 315 0.92 -26.20 7.17
N CYS A 316 1.33 -24.95 6.90
CA CYS A 316 1.32 -24.35 5.56
C CYS A 316 2.55 -24.76 4.74
N ILE A 317 2.71 -26.05 4.47
CA ILE A 317 3.91 -26.63 3.86
C ILE A 317 4.27 -25.96 2.52
N GLN A 318 3.30 -25.84 1.60
CA GLN A 318 3.55 -25.25 0.29
C GLN A 318 4.02 -23.79 0.38
N LEU A 319 3.39 -23.00 1.26
CA LEU A 319 3.72 -21.59 1.44
C LEU A 319 5.14 -21.41 1.98
N ARG A 320 5.50 -22.21 3.00
CA ARG A 320 6.85 -22.22 3.57
C ARG A 320 7.88 -22.71 2.56
N ASN A 321 7.57 -23.74 1.76
CA ASN A 321 8.47 -24.24 0.75
C ASN A 321 8.78 -23.18 -0.32
N LEU A 322 7.80 -22.38 -0.77
CA LEU A 322 8.10 -21.29 -1.72
C LEU A 322 9.14 -20.30 -1.19
N ILE A 323 9.13 -20.02 0.11
CA ILE A 323 10.09 -19.12 0.76
C ILE A 323 11.44 -19.83 0.96
N LEU A 324 11.42 -21.06 1.49
CA LEU A 324 12.63 -21.82 1.83
C LEU A 324 13.34 -22.45 0.62
N SER A 325 12.68 -22.49 -0.54
CA SER A 325 13.27 -22.87 -1.82
C SER A 325 13.94 -21.70 -2.55
N ALA A 326 13.85 -20.48 -2.02
CA ALA A 326 14.58 -19.35 -2.57
C ALA A 326 16.07 -19.48 -2.26
N PHE A 327 16.92 -19.23 -3.26
CA PHE A 327 18.38 -19.17 -3.12
C PHE A 327 18.95 -18.10 -4.08
N PRO A 328 20.15 -17.55 -3.82
CA PRO A 328 20.75 -16.52 -4.68
C PRO A 328 20.93 -16.99 -6.14
N ARG A 329 20.56 -16.16 -7.13
CA ARG A 329 20.55 -16.55 -8.56
C ARG A 329 21.91 -16.97 -9.11
N ASN A 330 22.99 -16.48 -8.52
CA ASN A 330 24.37 -16.81 -8.91
C ASN A 330 24.90 -18.10 -8.27
N MET A 331 24.13 -18.73 -7.37
CA MET A 331 24.47 -20.01 -6.75
C MET A 331 24.00 -21.16 -7.63
N ARG A 332 24.82 -22.21 -7.74
CA ARG A 332 24.44 -23.46 -8.42
C ARG A 332 24.31 -24.56 -7.38
N LEU A 333 23.09 -25.03 -7.16
CA LEU A 333 22.84 -26.13 -6.25
C LEU A 333 23.21 -27.45 -6.94
N PRO A 334 24.00 -28.34 -6.29
CA PRO A 334 24.22 -29.68 -6.82
C PRO A 334 22.90 -30.46 -6.82
N ASP A 335 22.73 -31.37 -7.78
CA ASP A 335 21.57 -32.28 -7.80
C ASP A 335 21.63 -33.18 -6.55
N PRO A 336 20.62 -33.14 -5.66
CA PRO A 336 20.58 -33.97 -4.45
C PRO A 336 20.64 -35.48 -4.73
N PHE A 337 20.29 -35.91 -5.94
CA PHE A 337 20.31 -37.32 -6.34
C PHE A 337 21.63 -37.76 -6.99
N THR A 338 22.64 -36.87 -7.05
CA THR A 338 23.97 -37.22 -7.55
C THR A 338 24.59 -38.32 -6.68
N PRO A 339 24.93 -39.50 -7.24
CA PRO A 339 25.56 -40.57 -6.47
C PRO A 339 26.88 -40.11 -5.84
N ASN A 340 27.10 -40.45 -4.57
CA ASN A 340 28.30 -40.08 -3.81
C ASN A 340 28.56 -38.56 -3.70
N LEU A 341 27.52 -37.72 -3.71
CA LEU A 341 27.64 -36.29 -3.43
C LEU A 341 28.26 -36.06 -2.05
N LYS A 342 29.43 -35.42 -2.02
CA LYS A 342 30.14 -35.05 -0.80
C LYS A 342 29.78 -33.62 -0.39
N VAL A 343 28.76 -33.47 0.46
CA VAL A 343 28.27 -32.16 0.91
C VAL A 343 29.32 -31.39 1.69
N ASP A 344 30.15 -32.08 2.47
CA ASP A 344 31.27 -31.54 3.24
C ASP A 344 32.38 -30.90 2.39
N MET A 345 32.42 -31.21 1.10
CA MET A 345 33.38 -30.66 0.14
C MET A 345 32.85 -29.42 -0.60
N LEU A 346 31.58 -29.04 -0.41
CA LEU A 346 31.02 -27.84 -1.02
C LEU A 346 31.58 -26.60 -0.33
N SER A 347 32.08 -25.64 -1.12
CA SER A 347 32.71 -24.43 -0.58
C SER A 347 31.74 -23.57 0.25
N GLU A 348 30.45 -23.64 -0.09
CA GLU A 348 29.39 -22.79 0.41
C GLU A 348 28.92 -23.18 1.82
N ILE A 349 29.23 -24.40 2.31
CA ILE A 349 28.80 -24.85 3.66
C ILE A 349 29.38 -23.99 4.79
N ASN A 350 30.51 -23.33 4.54
CA ASN A 350 31.20 -22.48 5.51
C ASN A 350 30.75 -21.02 5.43
N ILE A 351 29.84 -20.68 4.50
CA ILE A 351 29.36 -19.32 4.28
C ILE A 351 27.99 -19.18 4.96
N ALA A 352 27.94 -18.39 6.03
CA ALA A 352 26.69 -18.13 6.73
C ALA A 352 25.70 -17.38 5.83
N PRO A 353 24.41 -17.77 5.80
CA PRO A 353 23.39 -17.03 5.07
C PRO A 353 23.14 -15.67 5.73
N ARG A 354 22.69 -14.70 4.94
CA ARG A 354 22.24 -13.41 5.44
C ARG A 354 20.87 -13.57 6.10
N ILE A 355 20.70 -13.01 7.31
CA ILE A 355 19.43 -12.97 8.03
C ILE A 355 19.14 -11.52 8.41
N LEU A 356 18.14 -10.90 7.75
CA LEU A 356 17.77 -9.50 8.02
C LEU A 356 16.71 -9.33 9.13
N THR A 357 16.31 -10.42 9.77
CA THR A 357 15.39 -10.41 10.91
C THR A 357 16.16 -10.58 12.21
N ASN A 358 16.10 -9.59 13.11
CA ASN A 358 16.72 -9.71 14.43
C ASN A 358 15.89 -10.65 15.33
N PHE A 359 16.18 -11.95 15.24
CA PHE A 359 15.55 -13.04 15.99
C PHE A 359 15.97 -13.09 17.46
N THR A 360 17.18 -12.62 17.79
CA THR A 360 17.67 -12.63 19.17
C THR A 360 16.84 -11.74 20.09
N GLY A 361 16.26 -10.66 19.55
CA GLY A 361 15.38 -9.77 20.32
C GLY A 361 14.04 -10.38 20.75
N VAL A 362 13.66 -11.58 20.27
CA VAL A 362 12.46 -12.30 20.76
C VAL A 362 12.72 -12.92 22.13
N MET A 363 13.97 -13.23 22.45
CA MET A 363 14.36 -13.80 23.73
C MET A 363 14.27 -12.73 24.83
N PRO A 364 13.61 -13.00 25.97
CA PRO A 364 13.68 -12.14 27.14
C PRO A 364 15.15 -11.89 27.54
N PRO A 365 15.54 -10.67 27.97
CA PRO A 365 16.94 -10.36 28.25
C PRO A 365 17.61 -11.30 29.25
N GLN A 366 16.88 -11.69 30.31
CA GLN A 366 17.36 -12.64 31.31
C GLN A 366 17.55 -14.04 30.70
N PHE A 367 16.57 -14.54 29.95
CA PHE A 367 16.68 -15.83 29.26
C PHE A 367 17.87 -15.87 28.30
N LYS A 368 18.11 -14.79 27.54
CA LYS A 368 19.28 -14.70 26.67
C LYS A 368 20.59 -14.78 27.47
N LYS A 369 20.67 -14.07 28.60
CA LYS A 369 21.84 -14.11 29.49
C LYS A 369 22.09 -15.51 30.04
N ASP A 370 21.05 -16.19 30.48
CA ASP A 370 21.14 -17.55 31.03
C ASP A 370 21.57 -18.55 29.94
N LEU A 371 21.03 -18.41 28.73
CA LEU A 371 21.45 -19.18 27.57
C LEU A 371 22.93 -18.94 27.21
N ASP A 372 23.36 -17.68 27.16
CA ASP A 372 24.76 -17.33 26.88
C ASP A 372 25.70 -17.89 27.96
N SER A 373 25.27 -17.86 29.23
CA SER A 373 26.01 -18.46 30.35
C SER A 373 26.16 -19.97 30.16
N TYR A 374 25.05 -20.67 29.92
CA TYR A 374 25.06 -22.11 29.73
C TYR A 374 25.86 -22.53 28.50
N LEU A 375 25.78 -21.81 27.37
CA LEU A 375 26.59 -22.09 26.19
C LEU A 375 28.09 -21.93 26.44
N LYS A 376 28.48 -21.05 27.36
CA LYS A 376 29.89 -20.80 27.72
C LYS A 376 30.42 -21.75 28.79
N THR A 377 29.62 -22.06 29.81
CA THR A 377 30.07 -22.79 31.03
C THR A 377 29.54 -24.22 31.11
N ARG A 378 28.53 -24.56 30.29
CA ARG A 378 27.77 -25.82 30.36
C ARG A 378 27.23 -26.12 31.77
N SER A 379 26.97 -25.06 32.53
CA SER A 379 26.55 -25.09 33.92
C SER A 379 25.34 -24.17 34.10
N PRO A 380 24.44 -24.47 35.06
CA PRO A 380 23.29 -23.64 35.35
C PRO A 380 23.68 -22.24 35.86
#